data_AF-A0A328SM68-F1
#
_entry.id   AF-A0A328SM68-F1
#
_cell.length_a   1.000
_cell.length_b   1.000
_cell.length_c   1.000
_cell.angle_alpha   90.00
_cell.angle_beta   90.00
_cell.angle_gamma   90.00
#
_symmetry.space_group_name_H-M   'P 1'
#
loop_
_entity.id
_entity.type
_entity.pdbx_description
1 polymer ?
#
loop_
_entity_poly.entity_id
_entity_poly.type
_entity_poly.pdbx_seq_one_letter_code
_entity_poly.pdbx_strand_id
1 'polypeptide(L)'
;RTLPHFHKGDVGAKASGFVNSSYKHGLDPLEFFFHAMGGREGLVDTAIRTAQSGYMQRRLVNALHDLSVHEDGTVRDNNGVIVQFKYGEDGINPAKSDYGKVADLDKLIEEMRLESNTAGK
;
A
#
# COMPACT_ATOMS: atom_id res chain seq x y z
N ARG A 1 -32.01 -15.00 14.25
CA ARG A 1 -32.40 -14.64 12.87
C ARG A 1 -31.99 -13.21 12.59
N THR A 2 -31.43 -12.96 11.41
CA THR A 2 -30.97 -11.64 10.93
C THR A 2 -32.11 -10.86 10.27
N LEU A 3 -32.84 -11.50 9.35
CA LEU A 3 -34.03 -10.95 8.69
C LEU A 3 -35.33 -11.58 9.24
N PRO A 4 -36.47 -10.87 9.20
CA PRO A 4 -37.75 -11.39 9.70
C PRO A 4 -38.29 -12.55 8.86
N HIS A 5 -37.69 -12.82 7.69
CA HIS A 5 -38.10 -13.88 6.77
C HIS A 5 -37.55 -15.26 7.16
N PHE A 6 -36.61 -15.32 8.13
CA PHE A 6 -36.09 -16.58 8.67
C PHE A 6 -36.79 -16.99 9.98
N HIS A 7 -36.73 -18.28 10.31
CA HIS A 7 -37.21 -18.78 11.60
C HIS A 7 -36.35 -18.25 12.75
N LYS A 8 -36.95 -18.07 13.94
CA LYS A 8 -36.20 -17.65 15.13
C LYS A 8 -35.15 -18.73 15.46
N GLY A 9 -33.92 -18.31 15.72
CA GLY A 9 -32.80 -19.22 16.01
C GLY A 9 -32.16 -19.90 14.79
N ASP A 10 -32.60 -19.62 13.55
CA ASP A 10 -31.98 -20.20 12.37
C ASP A 10 -30.54 -19.69 12.17
N VAL A 11 -29.60 -20.63 12.08
CA VAL A 11 -28.15 -20.44 11.88
C VAL A 11 -27.67 -20.97 10.52
N GLY A 12 -28.60 -21.32 9.62
CA GLY A 12 -28.25 -21.76 8.27
C GLY A 12 -27.45 -20.71 7.48
N ALA A 13 -26.71 -21.15 6.45
CA ALA A 13 -25.85 -20.27 5.65
C ALA A 13 -26.61 -19.05 5.09
N LYS A 14 -27.81 -19.27 4.52
CA LYS A 14 -28.68 -18.18 4.02
C LYS A 14 -29.14 -17.23 5.13
N ALA A 15 -29.46 -17.76 6.31
CA ALA A 15 -29.88 -16.95 7.47
C ALA A 15 -28.73 -16.14 8.07
N SER A 16 -27.49 -16.57 7.86
CA SER A 16 -26.27 -15.90 8.33
C SER A 16 -25.65 -14.93 7.31
N GLY A 17 -26.30 -14.70 6.17
CA GLY A 17 -25.87 -13.72 5.17
C GLY A 17 -24.97 -14.27 4.06
N PHE A 18 -24.93 -15.58 3.85
CA PHE A 18 -24.23 -16.17 2.71
C PHE A 18 -24.99 -15.92 1.40
N VAL A 19 -24.33 -15.28 0.44
CA VAL A 19 -24.81 -15.04 -0.92
C VAL A 19 -24.27 -16.14 -1.83
N ASN A 20 -25.14 -16.98 -2.38
CA ASN A 20 -24.76 -18.06 -3.29
C ASN A 20 -24.87 -17.63 -4.77
N SER A 21 -25.81 -16.74 -5.08
CA SER A 21 -26.04 -16.30 -6.45
C SER A 21 -24.94 -15.35 -6.94
N SER A 22 -24.57 -15.47 -8.22
CA SER A 22 -23.61 -14.57 -8.87
C SER A 22 -24.30 -13.34 -9.45
N TYR A 23 -23.59 -12.22 -9.57
CA TYR A 23 -24.13 -11.00 -10.21
C TYR A 23 -24.64 -11.22 -11.63
N LYS A 24 -24.10 -12.21 -12.36
CA LYS A 24 -24.56 -12.57 -13.71
C LYS A 24 -25.98 -13.14 -13.73
N HIS A 25 -26.33 -13.94 -12.72
CA HIS A 25 -27.64 -14.59 -12.63
C HIS A 25 -28.67 -13.73 -11.87
N GLY A 26 -28.19 -12.70 -11.16
CA GLY A 26 -29.01 -11.87 -10.29
C GLY A 26 -28.99 -12.36 -8.85
N LEU A 27 -29.34 -11.46 -7.93
CA LEU A 27 -29.39 -11.72 -6.49
C LEU A 27 -30.84 -11.85 -6.04
N ASP A 28 -31.12 -12.81 -5.16
CA ASP A 28 -32.40 -12.87 -4.45
C ASP A 28 -32.57 -11.60 -3.57
N PRO A 29 -33.80 -11.11 -3.29
CA PRO A 29 -33.98 -9.92 -2.46
C PRO A 29 -33.30 -10.01 -1.08
N LEU A 30 -33.22 -11.20 -0.48
CA LEU A 30 -32.49 -11.42 0.77
C LEU A 30 -30.97 -11.29 0.56
N GLU A 31 -30.44 -11.90 -0.49
CA GLU A 31 -29.02 -11.84 -0.85
C GLU A 31 -28.59 -10.41 -1.20
N PHE A 32 -29.43 -9.66 -1.93
CA PHE A 32 -29.20 -8.25 -2.23
C PHE A 32 -29.11 -7.41 -0.96
N PHE A 33 -29.99 -7.66 0.03
CA PHE A 33 -29.95 -6.93 1.30
C PHE A 33 -28.71 -7.25 2.12
N PHE A 34 -28.30 -8.52 2.21
CA PHE A 34 -27.05 -8.90 2.86
C PHE A 34 -25.82 -8.32 2.14
N HIS A 35 -25.85 -8.29 0.81
CA HIS A 35 -24.80 -7.69 0.02
C HIS A 35 -24.68 -6.18 0.29
N ALA A 36 -25.80 -5.47 0.39
CA ALA A 36 -25.82 -4.04 0.74
C ALA A 36 -25.28 -3.78 2.16
N MET A 37 -25.55 -4.68 3.13
CA MET A 37 -24.97 -4.58 4.47
C MET A 37 -23.43 -4.66 4.43
N GLY A 38 -22.88 -5.65 3.72
CA GLY A 38 -21.42 -5.80 3.57
C GLY A 38 -20.79 -4.66 2.77
N GLY A 39 -21.45 -4.18 1.73
CA GLY A 39 -20.97 -3.04 0.93
C GLY A 39 -20.82 -1.75 1.74
N ARG A 40 -21.66 -1.55 2.77
CA ARG A 40 -21.56 -0.39 3.66
C ARG A 40 -20.27 -0.38 4.46
N GLU A 41 -19.76 -1.54 4.88
CA GLU A 41 -18.51 -1.66 5.61
C GLU A 41 -17.35 -1.09 4.78
N GLY A 42 -17.25 -1.47 3.50
CA GLY A 42 -16.21 -0.96 2.60
C GLY A 42 -16.27 0.56 2.40
N LEU A 43 -17.48 1.13 2.27
CA LEU A 43 -17.66 2.59 2.16
C LEU A 43 -17.24 3.31 3.45
N VAL A 44 -17.61 2.78 4.61
CA VAL A 44 -17.29 3.37 5.90
C VAL A 44 -15.79 3.26 6.21
N ASP A 45 -15.19 2.09 6.00
CA ASP A 45 -13.76 1.87 6.25
C ASP A 45 -12.89 2.78 5.38
N THR A 46 -13.22 2.87 4.09
CA THR A 46 -12.50 3.76 3.16
C THR A 46 -12.60 5.21 3.62
N ALA A 47 -13.80 5.66 4.04
CA ALA A 47 -14.02 7.03 4.51
C ALA A 47 -13.23 7.34 5.80
N ILE A 48 -13.11 6.39 6.72
CA ILE A 48 -12.38 6.57 7.99
C ILE A 48 -10.86 6.57 7.76
N ARG A 49 -10.37 5.69 6.87
CA ARG A 49 -8.94 5.46 6.65
C ARG A 49 -8.20 6.72 6.19
N THR A 50 -8.86 7.57 5.40
CA THR A 50 -8.30 8.84 4.91
C THR A 50 -7.92 9.80 6.05
N ALA A 51 -8.78 9.94 7.06
CA ALA A 51 -8.52 10.86 8.15
C ALA A 51 -7.31 10.42 9.00
N GLN A 52 -7.21 9.12 9.27
CA GLN A 52 -6.11 8.55 10.06
C GLN A 52 -4.78 8.63 9.30
N SER A 53 -4.74 8.21 8.02
CA SER A 53 -3.53 8.25 7.21
C SER A 53 -3.05 9.69 6.99
N GLY A 54 -3.97 10.61 6.68
CA GLY A 54 -3.64 12.03 6.49
C GLY A 54 -3.09 12.70 7.75
N TYR A 55 -3.67 12.41 8.92
CA TYR A 55 -3.17 12.97 10.18
C TYR A 55 -1.79 12.41 10.55
N MET A 56 -1.58 11.11 10.38
CA MET A 56 -0.26 10.48 10.57
C MET A 56 0.78 11.11 9.65
N GLN A 57 0.46 11.24 8.36
CA GLN A 57 1.34 11.87 7.38
C GLN A 57 1.69 13.31 7.78
N ARG A 58 0.69 14.14 8.13
CA ARG A 58 0.92 15.53 8.54
C ARG A 58 1.86 15.63 9.74
N ARG A 59 1.70 14.74 10.74
CA ARG A 59 2.57 14.70 11.91
C ARG A 59 4.02 14.35 11.54
N LEU A 60 4.21 13.34 10.70
CA LEU A 60 5.54 12.91 10.26
C LEU A 60 6.22 13.97 9.38
N VAL A 61 5.48 14.57 8.45
CA VAL A 61 6.00 15.65 7.60
C VAL A 61 6.48 16.82 8.45
N ASN A 62 5.64 17.31 9.37
CA ASN A 62 6.04 18.42 10.25
C ASN A 62 7.24 18.07 11.15
N ALA A 63 7.41 16.81 11.53
CA ALA A 63 8.52 16.38 12.37
C ALA A 63 9.84 16.21 11.60
N LEU A 64 9.79 15.92 10.29
CA LEU A 64 10.96 15.56 9.48
C LEU A 64 11.32 16.62 8.43
N HIS A 65 10.53 17.68 8.27
CA HIS A 65 10.74 18.66 7.19
C HIS A 65 12.06 19.44 7.28
N ASP A 66 12.63 19.56 8.48
CA ASP A 66 13.89 20.27 8.72
C ASP A 66 15.13 19.41 8.40
N LEU A 67 14.95 18.11 8.16
CA LEU A 67 16.08 17.21 7.88
C LEU A 67 16.59 17.40 6.44
N SER A 68 17.90 17.59 6.30
CA SER A 68 18.56 17.73 5.01
C SER A 68 19.87 16.95 4.94
N VAL A 69 20.26 16.59 3.72
CA VAL A 69 21.54 15.91 3.42
C VAL A 69 22.60 16.97 3.15
N HIS A 70 23.69 16.92 3.90
CA HIS A 70 24.84 17.81 3.71
C HIS A 70 25.87 17.22 2.73
N GLU A 71 26.82 18.06 2.30
CA GLU A 71 27.85 17.69 1.32
C GLU A 71 28.75 16.53 1.78
N ASP A 72 28.85 16.29 3.09
CA ASP A 72 29.58 15.18 3.69
C ASP A 72 28.79 13.85 3.69
N GLY A 73 27.57 13.84 3.15
CA GLY A 73 26.69 12.67 3.13
C GLY A 73 25.95 12.40 4.44
N THR A 74 26.10 13.28 5.44
CA THR A 74 25.37 13.18 6.71
C THR A 74 23.97 13.80 6.59
N VAL A 75 23.01 13.27 7.36
CA VAL A 75 21.67 13.87 7.51
C VAL A 75 21.65 14.66 8.81
N ARG A 76 21.34 15.95 8.72
CA ARG A 76 21.31 16.85 9.88
C ARG A 76 20.00 17.62 9.96
N ASP A 77 19.64 17.97 11.19
CA ASP A 77 18.58 18.91 11.49
C ASP A 77 19.07 20.36 11.32
N ASN A 78 18.15 21.33 11.27
CA ASN A 78 18.45 22.76 11.15
C ASN A 78 19.33 23.28 12.32
N ASN A 79 19.27 22.64 13.48
CA ASN A 79 20.14 22.95 14.62
C ASN A 79 21.58 22.38 14.50
N GLY A 80 21.92 21.73 13.38
CA GLY A 80 23.23 21.11 13.15
C GLY A 80 23.45 19.77 13.85
N VAL A 81 22.41 19.20 14.47
CA VAL A 81 22.46 17.88 15.10
C VAL A 81 22.48 16.80 14.03
N ILE A 82 23.48 15.90 14.09
CA ILE A 82 23.60 14.76 13.16
C ILE A 82 22.59 13.69 13.56
N VAL A 83 21.68 13.36 12.63
CA VAL A 83 20.66 12.30 12.81
C VAL A 83 21.14 10.99 12.18
N GLN A 84 21.81 11.06 11.02
CA GLN A 84 22.46 9.91 10.39
C GLN A 84 23.86 10.29 9.90
N PHE A 85 24.84 9.43 10.15
CA PHE A 85 26.22 9.65 9.67
C PHE A 85 26.37 9.37 8.17
N LYS A 86 25.48 8.56 7.59
CA LYS A 86 25.45 8.27 6.16
C LYS A 86 23.99 8.13 5.73
N TYR A 87 23.56 8.94 4.76
CA TYR A 87 22.19 8.92 4.26
C TYR A 87 21.77 7.50 3.83
N GLY A 88 20.73 6.95 4.45
CA GLY A 88 20.19 5.63 4.07
C GLY A 88 21.16 4.46 4.28
N GLU A 89 22.23 4.64 5.06
CA GLU A 89 23.33 3.68 5.27
C GLU A 89 24.18 3.35 4.02
N ASP A 90 23.64 3.51 2.81
CA ASP A 90 24.31 3.27 1.54
C ASP A 90 24.70 4.55 0.79
N GLY A 91 24.08 5.68 1.11
CA GLY A 91 24.29 6.98 0.45
C GLY A 91 23.47 7.15 -0.83
N ILE A 92 22.49 6.29 -1.09
CA ILE A 92 21.81 6.18 -2.38
C ILE A 92 20.39 6.68 -2.28
N ASN A 93 20.02 7.55 -3.22
CA ASN A 93 18.65 8.00 -3.33
C ASN A 93 17.77 6.84 -3.84
N PRO A 94 16.73 6.42 -3.11
CA PRO A 94 15.83 5.35 -3.55
C PRO A 94 15.20 5.59 -4.92
N ALA A 95 14.94 6.86 -5.30
CA ALA A 95 14.41 7.21 -6.61
C ALA A 95 15.39 6.99 -7.78
N LYS A 96 16.70 6.88 -7.48
CA LYS A 96 17.77 6.58 -8.44
C LYS A 96 18.29 5.15 -8.32
N SER A 97 17.81 4.40 -7.32
CA SER A 97 18.17 3.00 -7.09
C SER A 97 17.42 2.06 -8.03
N ASP A 98 17.94 0.85 -8.25
CA ASP A 98 17.22 -0.18 -8.99
C ASP A 98 16.42 -1.05 -7.99
N TYR A 99 15.17 -0.65 -7.72
CA TYR A 99 14.27 -1.28 -6.75
C TYR A 99 14.89 -1.48 -5.35
N GLY A 100 15.64 -0.49 -4.86
CA GLY A 100 16.28 -0.54 -3.55
C GLY A 100 17.64 -1.26 -3.53
N LYS A 101 18.14 -1.73 -4.69
CA LYS A 101 19.54 -2.13 -4.83
C LYS A 101 20.40 -0.94 -5.23
N VAL A 102 21.63 -0.93 -4.71
CA VAL A 102 22.69 0.03 -5.07
C VAL A 102 22.94 0.04 -6.58
N ALA A 103 23.07 -1.14 -7.16
CA ALA A 103 23.19 -1.38 -8.60
C ALA A 103 22.74 -2.81 -8.89
N ASP A 104 21.95 -3.01 -9.94
CA ASP A 104 21.65 -4.34 -10.45
C ASP A 104 22.76 -4.77 -11.43
N LEU A 105 23.73 -5.51 -10.89
CA LEU A 105 24.89 -5.99 -11.63
C LEU A 105 24.50 -6.99 -12.72
N ASP A 106 23.45 -7.79 -12.51
CA ASP A 106 23.02 -8.80 -13.48
C ASP A 106 22.43 -8.13 -14.71
N LYS A 107 21.59 -7.10 -14.50
CA LYS A 107 21.08 -6.26 -15.58
C LYS A 107 22.21 -5.56 -16.35
N LEU A 108 23.19 -5.02 -15.64
CA LEU A 108 24.34 -4.36 -16.27
C LEU A 108 25.17 -5.35 -17.10
N ILE A 109 25.40 -6.56 -16.60
CA ILE A 109 26.12 -7.62 -17.32
C ILE A 109 25.35 -8.05 -18.57
N GLU A 110 24.02 -8.17 -18.50
CA GLU A 110 23.18 -8.48 -19.65
C GLU A 110 23.21 -7.35 -20.69
N GLU A 111 23.10 -6.08 -20.28
CA GLU A 111 23.23 -4.93 -21.18
C GLU A 111 24.60 -4.92 -21.88
N MET A 112 25.69 -5.12 -21.14
CA MET A 112 27.04 -5.21 -21.71
C MET A 112 27.20 -6.37 -22.70
N ARG A 113 26.59 -7.53 -22.41
CA ARG A 113 26.59 -8.68 -23.33
C ARG A 113 25.85 -8.36 -24.63
N LEU A 114 24.70 -7.68 -24.56
CA LEU A 114 23.93 -7.30 -25.74
C LEU A 114 24.68 -6.28 -26.61
N GLU A 115 25.33 -5.29 -26.00
CA GLU A 115 26.17 -4.30 -26.70
C GLU A 115 27.37 -4.96 -27.39
N SER A 116 28.05 -5.90 -26.72
CA SER A 116 29.19 -6.63 -27.31
C SER A 116 28.79 -7.48 -28.53
N ASN A 117 27.58 -8.04 -28.52
CA ASN A 117 27.05 -8.81 -29.65
C ASN A 117 26.56 -7.94 -30.82
N THR A 118 26.25 -6.66 -30.59
CA THR A 118 25.86 -5.72 -31.64
C THR A 118 27.06 -5.03 -32.29
N ALA A 119 28.14 -4.80 -31.54
CA ALA A 119 29.37 -4.19 -32.06
C ALA A 119 30.22 -5.15 -32.93
N GLY A 120 29.96 -6.45 -32.88
CA GLY A 120 30.63 -7.49 -33.67
C GLY A 120 29.99 -7.79 -35.05
N LYS A 121 28.94 -7.06 -35.44
CA LYS A 121 28.34 -7.07 -36.78
C LYS A 121 28.62 -5.76 -37.49
#